data_AF-A0A2V1DDA6-F1
#
_entry.id   AF-A0A2V1DDA6-F1
#
_cell.length_a   1.000
_cell.length_b   1.000
_cell.length_c   1.000
_cell.angle_alpha   90.00
_cell.angle_beta   90.00
_cell.angle_gamma   90.00
#
_symmetry.space_group_name_H-M   'P 1'
#
loop_
_entity.id
_entity.type
_entity.pdbx_description
1 polymer ?
#
loop_
_entity_poly.entity_id
_entity_poly.type
_entity_poly.pdbx_seq_one_letter_code
_entity_poly.pdbx_strand_id
1 'polypeptide(L)'
;MSEDEITAQDHTAKMFIGHGFQAFFALMLGRGTRSGKIYLRLLDTKPAEDKEIVAVTIAHVKPHQSVLPQIDAFTRHIASCKVRRKILSKSIPSLFQSTGHLSLSPIAPEKTPMVTPSPRTDATSWRVLHEMLPQNQPGTLQSNSNSGSSSVASEATSANIVLTETIPAEFKGCSTGPLFAHLAHVFHPSLCKSIRRTGDKACLTVSFLEDASQISCLVSASIMNDHVEELVLNLFGLRLKTEGLFREFIIPPVTNISPEDSVKIHPEHFVKIRPEDSVISGVRDEAVQKFLGRKILQAVVESAKREEETTEGTRLKHRIQMVIPSRNSHDGRLDIVLGLEQGWALHAEMFPTPKSLFSFHYPPTFAKEHEC
;
A
#
# COMPACT_ATOMS: atom_id res chain seq x y z
N MET A 1 8.16 10.19 10.33
CA MET A 1 9.45 10.28 9.63
C MET A 1 10.19 11.46 10.22
N SER A 2 11.43 11.28 10.66
CA SER A 2 12.25 12.40 11.14
C SER A 2 12.66 13.30 9.96
N GLU A 3 12.97 14.57 10.21
CA GLU A 3 13.49 15.48 9.17
C GLU A 3 14.77 14.91 8.50
N ASP A 4 15.57 14.17 9.27
CA ASP A 4 16.74 13.44 8.80
C ASP A 4 16.39 12.33 7.78
N GLU A 5 15.22 11.70 7.93
CA GLU A 5 14.74 10.65 7.03
C GLU A 5 14.27 11.23 5.69
N ILE A 6 13.62 12.41 5.72
CA ILE A 6 13.16 13.11 4.52
C ILE A 6 14.37 13.61 3.71
N THR A 7 15.35 14.22 4.39
CA THR A 7 16.58 14.70 3.74
C THR A 7 17.42 13.56 3.15
N ALA A 8 17.50 12.41 3.83
CA ALA A 8 18.16 11.22 3.30
C ALA A 8 17.46 10.67 2.04
N GLN A 9 16.12 10.61 2.04
CA GLN A 9 15.35 10.15 0.88
C GLN A 9 15.49 11.07 -0.33
N ASP A 10 15.55 12.38 -0.10
CA ASP A 10 15.77 13.37 -1.15
C ASP A 10 17.19 13.28 -1.73
N HIS A 11 18.19 12.99 -0.90
CA HIS A 11 19.56 12.77 -1.36
C HIS A 11 19.67 11.53 -2.26
N THR A 12 19.10 10.40 -1.83
CA THR A 12 19.08 9.15 -2.63
C THR A 12 18.34 9.35 -3.95
N ALA A 13 17.21 10.06 -3.94
CA ALA A 13 16.47 10.39 -5.16
C ALA A 13 17.29 11.26 -6.13
N LYS A 14 17.99 12.29 -5.62
CA LYS A 14 18.89 13.17 -6.40
C LYS A 14 20.08 12.41 -6.99
N MET A 15 20.62 11.44 -6.27
CA MET A 15 21.69 10.57 -6.77
C MET A 15 21.18 9.72 -7.95
N PHE A 16 20.05 9.03 -7.76
CA PHE A 16 19.49 8.14 -8.78
C PHE A 16 19.10 8.88 -10.06
N ILE A 17 18.53 10.09 -9.95
CA ILE A 17 18.24 10.90 -11.14
C ILE A 17 19.51 11.37 -11.86
N GLY A 18 20.62 11.55 -11.14
CA GLY A 18 21.93 11.88 -11.70
C GLY A 18 22.49 10.79 -12.62
N HIS A 19 22.22 9.52 -12.33
CA HIS A 19 22.63 8.38 -13.17
C HIS A 19 21.63 8.01 -14.26
N GLY A 20 20.51 8.73 -14.36
CA GLY A 20 19.54 8.58 -15.43
C GLY A 20 18.12 8.37 -14.93
N PHE A 21 17.15 8.73 -15.78
CA PHE A 21 15.74 8.70 -15.41
C PHE A 21 15.24 7.28 -15.10
N GLN A 22 15.82 6.27 -15.75
CA GLN A 22 15.49 4.87 -15.52
C GLN A 22 15.78 4.42 -14.08
N ALA A 23 16.95 4.78 -13.54
CA ALA A 23 17.31 4.46 -12.16
C ALA A 23 16.34 5.13 -11.19
N PHE A 24 16.06 6.41 -11.39
CA PHE A 24 15.07 7.14 -10.61
C PHE A 24 13.68 6.51 -10.68
N PHE A 25 13.23 6.10 -11.87
CA PHE A 25 11.92 5.48 -12.05
C PHE A 25 11.80 4.14 -11.33
N ALA A 26 12.85 3.31 -11.39
CA ALA A 26 12.91 2.06 -10.63
C ALA A 26 12.86 2.28 -9.11
N LEU A 27 13.55 3.32 -8.61
CA LEU A 27 13.47 3.74 -7.20
C LEU A 27 12.02 4.07 -6.81
N MET A 28 11.31 4.83 -7.64
CA MET A 28 9.91 5.22 -7.41
C MET A 28 8.94 4.03 -7.47
N LEU A 29 9.11 3.12 -8.43
CA LEU A 29 8.32 1.88 -8.47
C LEU A 29 8.57 1.00 -7.24
N GLY A 30 9.82 0.94 -6.77
CA GLY A 30 10.17 0.25 -5.54
C GLY A 30 9.39 0.79 -4.33
N ARG A 31 9.16 2.10 -4.26
CA ARG A 31 8.38 2.72 -3.18
C ARG A 31 6.91 2.29 -3.19
N GLY A 32 6.36 1.97 -4.36
CA GLY A 32 4.97 1.52 -4.52
C GLY A 32 4.71 0.07 -4.11
N THR A 33 5.75 -0.77 -4.02
CA THR A 33 5.60 -2.21 -3.75
C THR A 33 6.07 -2.59 -2.36
N ARG A 34 5.43 -3.60 -1.74
CA ARG A 34 5.81 -4.07 -0.38
C ARG A 34 7.25 -4.59 -0.34
N SER A 35 7.66 -5.36 -1.35
CA SER A 35 9.03 -5.86 -1.50
C SER A 35 10.01 -4.72 -1.75
N GLY A 36 9.67 -3.78 -2.64
CA GLY A 36 10.52 -2.62 -2.93
C GLY A 36 10.75 -1.73 -1.71
N LYS A 37 9.74 -1.52 -0.85
CA LYS A 37 9.92 -0.79 0.42
C LYS A 37 10.98 -1.42 1.34
N ILE A 38 11.10 -2.74 1.36
CA ILE A 38 12.12 -3.44 2.17
C ILE A 38 13.52 -3.19 1.58
N TYR A 39 13.67 -3.36 0.27
CA TYR A 39 14.94 -3.09 -0.41
C TYR A 39 15.37 -1.63 -0.31
N LEU A 40 14.43 -0.69 -0.36
CA LEU A 40 14.70 0.73 -0.22
C LEU A 40 15.15 1.09 1.18
N ARG A 41 14.55 0.53 2.23
CA ARG A 41 15.06 0.71 3.60
C ARG A 41 16.48 0.19 3.74
N LEU A 42 16.78 -0.98 3.15
CA LEU A 42 18.14 -1.51 3.16
C LEU A 42 19.09 -0.60 2.38
N LEU A 43 18.67 -0.14 1.20
CA LEU A 43 19.44 0.80 0.39
C LEU A 43 19.69 2.11 1.13
N ASP A 44 18.71 2.65 1.87
CA ASP A 44 18.86 3.88 2.63
C ASP A 44 19.90 3.78 3.75
N THR A 45 20.09 2.58 4.32
CA THR A 45 21.16 2.31 5.31
C THR A 45 22.56 2.15 4.70
N LYS A 46 22.67 2.04 3.37
CA LYS A 46 23.97 1.88 2.70
C LYS A 46 24.73 3.22 2.60
N PRO A 47 26.07 3.17 2.59
CA PRO A 47 26.89 4.34 2.32
C PRO A 47 26.64 4.88 0.91
N ALA A 48 27.03 6.13 0.65
CA ALA A 48 26.71 6.83 -0.59
C ALA A 48 27.30 6.13 -1.82
N GLU A 49 28.50 5.55 -1.69
CA GLU A 49 29.22 4.83 -2.73
C GLU A 49 28.44 3.58 -3.18
N ASP A 50 27.91 2.82 -2.24
CA ASP A 50 27.09 1.63 -2.52
C ASP A 50 25.78 2.01 -3.22
N LYS A 51 25.14 3.11 -2.79
CA LYS A 51 23.94 3.64 -3.43
C LYS A 51 24.22 4.06 -4.86
N GLU A 52 25.38 4.66 -5.11
CA GLU A 52 25.83 5.07 -6.44
C GLU A 52 26.02 3.87 -7.36
N ILE A 53 26.68 2.81 -6.87
CA ILE A 53 26.87 1.55 -7.62
C ILE A 53 25.51 0.95 -8.00
N VAL A 54 24.54 0.94 -7.07
CA VAL A 54 23.19 0.44 -7.36
C VAL A 54 22.48 1.31 -8.40
N ALA A 55 22.56 2.63 -8.28
CA ALA A 55 21.98 3.55 -9.25
C ALA A 55 22.55 3.35 -10.67
N VAL A 56 23.87 3.26 -10.78
CA VAL A 56 24.57 2.96 -12.04
C VAL A 56 24.14 1.61 -12.59
N THR A 57 24.09 0.57 -11.75
CA THR A 57 23.70 -0.77 -12.20
C THR A 57 22.28 -0.76 -12.76
N ILE A 58 21.33 -0.17 -12.04
CA ILE A 58 19.92 -0.10 -12.47
C ILE A 58 19.78 0.73 -13.75
N ALA A 59 20.57 1.79 -13.92
CA ALA A 59 20.54 2.61 -15.14
C ALA A 59 20.91 1.81 -16.42
N HIS A 60 21.66 0.71 -16.28
CA HIS A 60 22.04 -0.15 -17.40
C HIS A 60 21.11 -1.35 -17.62
N VAL A 61 20.18 -1.64 -16.70
CA VAL A 61 19.23 -2.75 -16.84
C VAL A 61 18.20 -2.43 -17.92
N LYS A 62 18.01 -3.26 -18.94
CA LYS A 62 16.97 -3.00 -19.94
C LYS A 62 15.57 -3.02 -19.30
N PRO A 63 14.76 -1.94 -19.38
CA PRO A 63 13.42 -1.92 -18.80
C PRO A 63 12.50 -2.95 -19.45
N HIS A 64 11.51 -3.42 -18.68
CA HIS A 64 10.44 -4.24 -19.22
C HIS A 64 9.57 -3.42 -20.20
N GLN A 65 9.08 -4.04 -21.27
CA GLN A 65 8.33 -3.35 -22.33
C GLN A 65 7.08 -2.61 -21.82
N SER A 66 6.43 -3.14 -20.79
CA SER A 66 5.24 -2.52 -20.18
C SER A 66 5.50 -1.19 -19.47
N VAL A 67 6.77 -0.83 -19.23
CA VAL A 67 7.19 0.37 -18.49
C VAL A 67 7.75 1.46 -19.42
N LEU A 68 8.13 1.09 -20.65
CA LEU A 68 8.69 2.02 -21.64
C LEU A 68 7.73 3.19 -21.95
N PRO A 69 6.42 2.99 -22.17
CA PRO A 69 5.51 4.10 -22.47
C PRO A 69 5.46 5.16 -21.36
N GLN A 70 5.53 4.74 -20.09
CA GLN A 70 5.49 5.62 -18.93
C GLN A 70 6.80 6.40 -18.79
N ILE A 71 7.95 5.74 -19.02
CA ILE A 71 9.26 6.38 -19.07
C ILE A 71 9.29 7.47 -20.17
N ASP A 72 8.78 7.16 -21.36
CA ASP A 72 8.73 8.09 -22.48
C ASP A 72 7.76 9.25 -22.26
N ALA A 73 6.58 8.99 -21.70
CA ALA A 73 5.61 10.03 -21.35
C ALA A 73 6.19 11.02 -20.34
N PHE A 74 6.84 10.51 -19.29
CA PHE A 74 7.42 11.36 -18.25
C PHE A 74 8.65 12.13 -18.75
N THR A 75 9.51 11.50 -19.56
CA THR A 75 10.67 12.18 -20.17
C THR A 75 10.22 13.34 -21.07
N ARG A 76 9.17 13.13 -21.88
CA ARG A 76 8.56 14.19 -22.69
C ARG A 76 8.00 15.32 -21.83
N HIS A 77 7.32 14.99 -20.73
CA HIS A 77 6.80 15.98 -19.78
C HIS A 77 7.92 16.86 -19.21
N ILE A 78 8.99 16.27 -18.69
CA ILE A 78 10.15 17.03 -18.17
C ILE A 78 10.77 17.91 -19.26
N ALA A 79 10.95 17.38 -20.48
CA ALA A 79 11.51 18.13 -21.59
C ALA A 79 10.64 19.37 -21.92
N SER A 80 9.31 19.20 -21.95
CA SER A 80 8.37 20.29 -22.17
C SER A 80 8.43 21.37 -21.08
N CYS A 81 8.60 20.98 -19.80
CA CYS A 81 8.72 21.91 -18.69
C CYS A 81 10.02 22.73 -18.76
N LYS A 82 11.13 22.11 -19.20
CA LYS A 82 12.41 22.80 -19.40
C LYS A 82 12.34 23.81 -20.56
N VAL A 83 11.63 23.49 -21.64
CA VAL A 83 11.36 24.44 -22.74
C VAL A 83 10.55 25.63 -22.24
N ARG A 84 9.52 25.40 -21.43
CA ARG A 84 8.66 26.45 -20.87
C ARG A 84 9.42 27.39 -19.93
N ARG A 85 10.32 26.87 -19.08
CA ARG A 85 11.18 27.70 -18.21
C ARG A 85 12.16 28.57 -19.01
N LYS A 86 12.73 28.08 -20.11
CA LYS A 86 13.63 28.88 -20.98
C LYS A 86 12.90 30.00 -21.72
N ILE A 87 11.60 29.85 -22.00
CA ILE A 87 10.77 30.88 -22.63
C ILE A 87 10.41 31.96 -21.60
N LEU A 88 10.04 31.57 -20.38
CA LEU A 88 9.72 32.49 -19.28
C LEU A 88 10.93 33.29 -18.78
N SER A 89 12.13 32.73 -18.81
CA SER A 89 13.35 33.45 -18.44
C SER A 89 13.84 34.44 -19.52
N LYS A 90 13.28 34.40 -20.73
CA LYS A 90 13.61 35.34 -21.82
C LYS A 90 12.65 36.54 -21.90
N SER A 91 11.57 36.56 -21.12
CA SER A 91 10.51 37.58 -21.21
C SER A 91 10.52 38.59 -20.06
N ILE A 92 11.65 38.80 -19.37
CA ILE A 92 11.82 39.94 -18.45
C ILE A 92 12.74 40.96 -19.14
N PRO A 93 12.22 42.11 -19.61
CA PRO A 93 13.05 43.22 -20.04
C PRO A 93 13.80 43.77 -18.83
N SER A 94 15.13 43.66 -18.85
CA SER A 94 16.01 44.26 -17.84
C SER A 94 16.01 45.78 -18.00
N LEU A 95 15.13 46.46 -17.27
CA LEU A 95 15.20 47.89 -17.00
C LEU A 95 16.05 48.07 -15.73
N PHE A 96 17.38 48.07 -15.85
CA PHE A 96 18.28 48.81 -14.96
C PHE A 96 19.62 48.98 -15.68
N GLN A 97 19.80 50.17 -16.23
CA GLN A 97 21.10 50.70 -16.60
C GLN A 97 21.87 51.01 -15.31
N SER A 98 23.12 50.58 -15.23
CA SER A 98 24.13 51.35 -14.52
C SER A 98 25.47 51.18 -15.20
N THR A 99 25.99 52.33 -15.62
CA THR A 99 27.24 52.61 -16.30
C THR A 99 28.46 52.39 -15.40
N GLY A 100 29.54 51.85 -15.95
CA GLY A 100 30.84 51.82 -15.29
C GLY A 100 31.93 51.25 -16.19
N HIS A 101 32.65 52.14 -16.86
CA HIS A 101 33.76 51.91 -17.79
C HIS A 101 35.04 51.35 -17.14
N LEU A 102 35.84 50.67 -17.97
CA LEU A 102 37.33 50.64 -18.13
C LEU A 102 37.78 49.20 -18.45
N SER A 103 37.97 48.83 -19.72
CA SER A 103 39.15 49.09 -20.59
C SER A 103 40.44 48.43 -20.11
N LEU A 104 40.86 47.34 -20.77
CA LEU A 104 42.08 47.25 -21.58
C LEU A 104 42.20 45.87 -22.24
N SER A 105 42.80 45.88 -23.43
CA SER A 105 42.74 44.87 -24.50
C SER A 105 43.95 43.90 -24.49
N PRO A 106 44.39 43.27 -25.61
CA PRO A 106 44.18 41.84 -25.86
C PRO A 106 45.49 41.06 -26.16
N ILE A 107 45.53 39.74 -25.95
CA ILE A 107 46.54 38.88 -26.59
C ILE A 107 45.87 37.60 -27.10
N ALA A 108 45.98 37.39 -28.40
CA ALA A 108 45.57 36.22 -29.17
C ALA A 108 46.78 35.24 -29.31
N PRO A 109 46.73 34.25 -30.20
CA PRO A 109 45.98 32.99 -30.11
C PRO A 109 46.93 31.78 -30.22
N GLU A 110 46.54 30.60 -29.72
CA GLU A 110 47.25 29.38 -30.15
C GLU A 110 46.32 28.18 -30.36
N LYS A 111 46.52 27.60 -31.54
CA LYS A 111 45.93 26.38 -32.13
C LYS A 111 46.39 25.17 -31.28
N THR A 112 45.73 24.01 -31.19
CA THR A 112 45.54 22.95 -32.22
C THR A 112 44.91 21.71 -31.48
N PRO A 113 44.72 20.48 -32.05
CA PRO A 113 43.39 19.91 -32.33
C PRO A 113 43.06 18.53 -31.69
N MET A 114 41.85 18.01 -32.02
CA MET A 114 41.44 16.61 -32.29
C MET A 114 41.69 15.45 -31.29
N VAL A 115 40.57 14.94 -30.71
CA VAL A 115 39.90 13.63 -31.00
C VAL A 115 40.82 12.51 -31.58
N THR A 116 41.03 11.32 -31.00
CA THR A 116 40.13 10.13 -30.76
C THR A 116 40.92 8.98 -30.04
N PRO A 117 40.29 7.87 -29.58
CA PRO A 117 40.73 7.05 -28.41
C PRO A 117 41.18 5.58 -28.65
N SER A 118 41.51 4.90 -27.51
CA SER A 118 41.59 3.44 -27.22
C SER A 118 42.86 2.69 -27.67
N PRO A 119 43.28 1.55 -27.03
CA PRO A 119 42.42 0.51 -26.43
C PRO A 119 42.94 -0.24 -25.17
N ARG A 120 42.13 -1.25 -24.75
CA ARG A 120 42.45 -2.53 -24.07
C ARG A 120 42.57 -2.53 -22.54
N THR A 121 41.54 -3.05 -21.86
CA THR A 121 41.41 -4.42 -21.29
C THR A 121 42.41 -4.68 -20.19
N ASP A 122 41.92 -4.84 -18.96
CA ASP A 122 42.22 -6.03 -18.18
C ASP A 122 41.11 -6.33 -17.17
N ALA A 123 40.64 -7.57 -17.24
CA ALA A 123 39.70 -8.18 -16.34
C ALA A 123 40.42 -8.60 -15.07
N THR A 124 40.00 -8.09 -13.91
CA THR A 124 40.45 -8.63 -12.62
C THR A 124 39.25 -9.00 -11.76
N SER A 125 38.86 -10.27 -11.92
CA SER A 125 38.50 -11.23 -10.87
C SER A 125 37.96 -10.70 -9.54
N TRP A 126 36.64 -10.75 -9.38
CA TRP A 126 35.96 -10.76 -8.08
C TRP A 126 36.06 -12.14 -7.44
N ARG A 127 37.05 -12.34 -6.59
CA ARG A 127 37.01 -13.32 -5.49
C ARG A 127 37.80 -12.73 -4.31
N VAL A 128 37.39 -13.09 -3.10
CA VAL A 128 37.94 -12.70 -1.80
C VAL A 128 37.27 -11.47 -1.20
N LEU A 129 36.21 -11.72 -0.42
CA LEU A 129 35.99 -11.15 0.92
C LEU A 129 34.83 -11.93 1.56
N HIS A 130 35.17 -13.12 2.04
CA HIS A 130 34.30 -13.94 2.88
C HIS A 130 35.12 -14.36 4.10
N GLU A 131 35.46 -13.41 4.97
CA GLU A 131 35.92 -13.72 6.32
C GLU A 131 35.91 -12.46 7.15
N MET A 132 35.21 -12.53 8.28
CA MET A 132 35.45 -11.86 9.57
C MET A 132 34.10 -11.70 10.30
N LEU A 133 33.68 -12.77 10.98
CA LEU A 133 32.82 -12.66 12.16
C LEU A 133 33.62 -11.99 13.28
N PRO A 134 32.95 -11.22 14.16
CA PRO A 134 33.29 -11.29 15.58
C PRO A 134 32.14 -11.76 16.46
N GLN A 135 32.58 -12.44 17.51
CA GLN A 135 31.85 -13.10 18.59
C GLN A 135 31.04 -12.16 19.50
N ASN A 136 30.02 -12.77 20.10
CA ASN A 136 29.20 -12.35 21.23
C ASN A 136 29.94 -11.63 22.37
N GLN A 137 29.28 -10.63 22.97
CA GLN A 137 29.19 -10.49 24.43
C GLN A 137 27.81 -9.96 24.86
N PRO A 138 27.28 -10.38 26.03
CA PRO A 138 25.99 -9.98 26.56
C PRO A 138 26.08 -8.71 27.41
N GLY A 139 25.17 -7.76 27.20
CA GLY A 139 25.06 -6.51 27.95
C GLY A 139 23.68 -6.33 28.57
N THR A 140 23.69 -6.03 29.86
CA THR A 140 22.60 -6.02 30.82
C THR A 140 21.59 -4.87 30.65
N LEU A 141 20.36 -5.13 31.10
CA LEU A 141 19.19 -4.26 31.29
C LEU A 141 19.51 -2.81 31.74
N GLN A 142 18.80 -1.84 31.17
CA GLN A 142 18.21 -0.73 31.94
C GLN A 142 16.93 -0.21 31.29
N SER A 143 15.90 -0.13 32.14
CA SER A 143 14.57 0.39 31.88
C SER A 143 14.58 1.90 32.18
N ASN A 144 13.94 2.73 31.35
CA ASN A 144 13.44 4.02 31.82
C ASN A 144 12.33 4.58 30.91
N SER A 145 11.33 5.15 31.59
CA SER A 145 10.06 5.68 31.10
C SER A 145 10.19 7.16 30.71
N ASN A 146 9.44 7.63 29.70
CA ASN A 146 8.45 8.73 29.80
C ASN A 146 8.02 9.34 28.44
N SER A 147 6.70 9.28 28.23
CA SER A 147 5.75 10.28 27.69
C SER A 147 6.13 11.32 26.62
N GLY A 148 5.26 11.45 25.61
CA GLY A 148 5.10 12.70 24.84
C GLY A 148 4.28 12.53 23.56
N SER A 149 2.99 12.84 23.62
CA SER A 149 2.08 12.97 22.48
C SER A 149 2.35 14.24 21.66
N SER A 150 2.44 14.13 20.33
CA SER A 150 1.94 15.18 19.43
C SER A 150 1.65 14.61 18.04
N SER A 151 0.44 14.90 17.55
CA SER A 151 -0.05 14.56 16.22
C SER A 151 0.32 15.67 15.23
N VAL A 152 0.94 15.32 14.11
CA VAL A 152 1.02 16.21 12.94
C VAL A 152 0.67 15.39 11.70
N ALA A 153 -0.46 15.70 11.09
CA ALA A 153 -0.91 15.14 9.83
C ALA A 153 -0.10 15.74 8.68
N SER A 154 0.25 14.91 7.69
CA SER A 154 0.73 15.38 6.39
C SER A 154 0.27 14.41 5.31
N GLU A 155 -0.60 14.93 4.46
CA GLU A 155 -1.12 14.28 3.26
C GLU A 155 -0.04 14.16 2.18
N ALA A 156 0.02 12.98 1.56
CA ALA A 156 0.62 12.81 0.23
C ALA A 156 -0.20 11.77 -0.54
N THR A 157 -0.93 12.25 -1.53
CA THR A 157 -1.94 11.53 -2.31
C THR A 157 -1.30 10.63 -3.36
N SER A 158 -1.66 9.35 -3.36
CA SER A 158 -1.51 8.41 -4.49
C SER A 158 -2.59 7.34 -4.33
N ALA A 159 -3.36 7.12 -5.40
CA ALA A 159 -4.66 6.44 -5.44
C ALA A 159 -4.65 4.93 -5.09
N ASN A 160 -4.29 4.59 -3.86
CA ASN A 160 -4.91 3.45 -3.20
C ASN A 160 -6.23 3.97 -2.62
N ILE A 161 -7.34 3.29 -2.88
CA ILE A 161 -8.58 3.48 -2.13
C ILE A 161 -8.32 2.96 -0.71
N VAL A 162 -7.54 3.72 0.05
CA VAL A 162 -7.50 3.60 1.50
C VAL A 162 -8.76 4.31 1.93
N LEU A 163 -9.80 3.54 2.26
CA LEU A 163 -10.96 4.03 3.00
C LEU A 163 -10.50 4.40 4.43
N THR A 164 -9.62 5.40 4.52
CA THR A 164 -9.29 6.16 5.72
C THR A 164 -10.05 7.48 5.66
N GLU A 165 -11.36 7.41 5.40
CA GLU A 165 -12.19 8.35 6.14
C GLU A 165 -12.03 7.97 7.61
N THR A 166 -11.72 8.98 8.41
CA THR A 166 -11.56 8.89 9.86
C THR A 166 -12.88 8.44 10.48
N ILE A 167 -13.20 7.15 10.39
CA ILE A 167 -14.31 6.54 11.12
C ILE A 167 -13.98 6.79 12.61
N PRO A 168 -14.88 7.45 13.38
CA PRO A 168 -14.58 7.93 14.72
C PRO A 168 -13.98 6.82 15.57
N ALA A 169 -12.95 7.20 16.33
CA ALA A 169 -12.20 6.33 17.23
C ALA A 169 -13.07 5.88 18.42
N GLU A 170 -14.16 5.16 18.21
CA GLU A 170 -15.01 4.63 19.27
C GLU A 170 -15.96 3.54 18.75
N PHE A 171 -15.42 2.34 18.49
CA PHE A 171 -16.23 1.10 18.54
C PHE A 171 -16.58 0.67 19.99
N LYS A 172 -16.25 1.50 20.98
CA LYS A 172 -16.70 1.34 22.37
C LYS A 172 -18.16 1.79 22.48
N GLY A 173 -19.09 0.86 22.26
CA GLY A 173 -20.53 1.13 22.44
C GLY A 173 -21.44 0.69 21.29
N CYS A 174 -20.99 -0.26 20.46
CA CYS A 174 -21.74 -0.84 19.35
C CYS A 174 -23.09 -1.45 19.84
N SER A 175 -24.17 -0.67 19.80
CA SER A 175 -25.52 -1.03 20.26
C SER A 175 -26.55 -1.17 19.12
N THR A 176 -26.11 -0.93 17.88
CA THR A 176 -26.97 -0.69 16.70
C THR A 176 -26.86 -1.73 15.59
N GLY A 177 -26.10 -2.82 15.78
CA GLY A 177 -26.00 -3.84 14.73
C GLY A 177 -27.19 -4.82 14.70
N PRO A 178 -27.21 -5.73 13.71
CA PRO A 178 -28.34 -6.62 13.47
C PRO A 178 -28.45 -7.69 14.56
N LEU A 179 -29.63 -8.29 14.69
CA LEU A 179 -29.82 -9.47 15.53
C LEU A 179 -28.91 -10.60 15.03
N PHE A 180 -28.23 -11.26 15.96
CA PHE A 180 -27.27 -12.30 15.64
C PHE A 180 -27.88 -13.45 14.82
N ALA A 181 -29.15 -13.78 15.07
CA ALA A 181 -29.89 -14.78 14.32
C ALA A 181 -29.95 -14.47 12.81
N HIS A 182 -30.04 -13.19 12.43
CA HIS A 182 -30.15 -12.79 11.04
C HIS A 182 -28.81 -12.85 10.30
N LEU A 183 -27.69 -12.71 11.01
CA LEU A 183 -26.36 -12.82 10.39
C LEU A 183 -26.14 -14.18 9.73
N ALA A 184 -26.70 -15.25 10.29
CA ALA A 184 -26.52 -16.61 9.77
C ALA A 184 -27.15 -16.83 8.38
N HIS A 185 -28.04 -15.92 7.93
CA HIS A 185 -28.59 -15.96 6.57
C HIS A 185 -27.63 -15.39 5.52
N VAL A 186 -26.73 -14.51 5.94
CA VAL A 186 -25.81 -13.77 5.07
C VAL A 186 -24.40 -14.34 5.14
N PHE A 187 -23.90 -14.54 6.37
CA PHE A 187 -22.52 -14.94 6.63
C PHE A 187 -22.41 -16.41 6.97
N HIS A 188 -21.26 -16.99 6.62
CA HIS A 188 -20.92 -18.34 7.06
C HIS A 188 -20.80 -18.42 8.60
N PRO A 189 -21.21 -19.53 9.23
CA PRO A 189 -21.14 -19.68 10.70
C PRO A 189 -19.76 -19.41 11.30
N SER A 190 -18.67 -19.71 10.59
CA SER A 190 -17.31 -19.40 11.03
C SER A 190 -17.08 -17.91 11.28
N LEU A 191 -17.56 -17.05 10.37
CA LEU A 191 -17.45 -15.60 10.58
C LEU A 191 -18.42 -15.14 11.67
N CYS A 192 -19.66 -15.62 11.68
CA CYS A 192 -20.64 -15.23 12.72
C CYS A 192 -20.12 -15.51 14.14
N LYS A 193 -19.37 -16.61 14.33
CA LYS A 193 -18.72 -16.91 15.61
C LYS A 193 -17.63 -15.90 15.99
N SER A 194 -16.98 -15.30 15.00
CA SER A 194 -15.85 -14.38 15.18
C SER A 194 -16.29 -12.93 15.38
N ILE A 195 -17.51 -12.56 14.99
CA ILE A 195 -18.03 -11.19 15.14
C ILE A 195 -18.39 -10.92 16.60
N ARG A 196 -17.91 -9.80 17.15
CA ARG A 196 -18.24 -9.33 18.50
C ARG A 196 -19.74 -9.15 18.67
N ARG A 197 -20.27 -9.47 19.85
CA ARG A 197 -21.69 -9.30 20.20
C ARG A 197 -21.85 -8.40 21.42
N THR A 198 -22.97 -7.69 21.44
CA THR A 198 -23.45 -6.91 22.58
C THR A 198 -24.89 -7.35 22.85
N GLY A 199 -25.06 -8.27 23.81
CA GLY A 199 -26.35 -8.95 24.01
C GLY A 199 -26.68 -9.89 22.85
N ASP A 200 -27.85 -9.70 22.24
CA ASP A 200 -28.34 -10.44 21.07
C ASP A 200 -27.94 -9.82 19.72
N LYS A 201 -27.30 -8.64 19.75
CA LYS A 201 -26.87 -7.91 18.55
C LYS A 201 -25.42 -8.16 18.23
N ALA A 202 -25.10 -8.24 16.94
CA ALA A 202 -23.73 -8.27 16.46
C ALA A 202 -23.17 -6.85 16.31
N CYS A 203 -21.87 -6.67 16.52
CA CYS A 203 -21.20 -5.40 16.22
C CYS A 203 -20.78 -5.38 14.74
N LEU A 204 -21.75 -5.01 13.91
CA LEU A 204 -21.62 -4.88 12.46
C LEU A 204 -22.32 -3.60 12.03
N THR A 205 -21.64 -2.82 11.20
CA THR A 205 -22.15 -1.57 10.62
C THR A 205 -22.21 -1.72 9.11
N VAL A 206 -23.29 -1.21 8.52
CA VAL A 206 -23.44 -1.09 7.07
C VAL A 206 -23.57 0.39 6.75
N SER A 207 -22.67 0.89 5.91
CA SER A 207 -22.62 2.29 5.49
C SER A 207 -22.74 2.36 3.98
N PHE A 208 -23.56 3.27 3.47
CA PHE A 208 -23.68 3.55 2.05
C PHE A 208 -22.94 4.87 1.79
N LEU A 209 -21.87 4.80 1.00
CA LEU A 209 -21.00 5.94 0.74
C LEU A 209 -21.46 6.63 -0.55
N GLU A 210 -21.85 7.90 -0.44
CA GLU A 210 -22.21 8.75 -1.58
C GLU A 210 -20.97 9.39 -2.20
N ASP A 211 -20.14 8.60 -2.89
CA ASP A 211 -19.05 9.15 -3.70
C ASP A 211 -19.53 9.43 -5.14
N ALA A 212 -19.14 10.60 -5.68
CA ALA A 212 -19.61 11.16 -6.95
C ALA A 212 -19.33 10.32 -8.21
N SER A 213 -18.54 9.25 -8.11
CA SER A 213 -18.21 8.37 -9.24
C SER A 213 -18.60 6.90 -9.03
N GLN A 214 -18.82 6.44 -7.79
CA GLN A 214 -19.21 5.06 -7.52
C GLN A 214 -19.80 4.92 -6.12
N ILE A 215 -21.14 4.86 -6.02
CA ILE A 215 -21.79 4.58 -4.74
C ILE A 215 -21.44 3.15 -4.34
N SER A 216 -20.80 3.00 -3.19
CA SER A 216 -20.39 1.71 -2.64
C SER A 216 -21.01 1.48 -1.27
N CYS A 217 -21.27 0.21 -0.97
CA CYS A 217 -21.71 -0.21 0.35
C CYS A 217 -20.49 -0.76 1.11
N LEU A 218 -20.21 -0.21 2.29
CA LEU A 218 -19.18 -0.68 3.20
C LEU A 218 -19.85 -1.47 4.34
N VAL A 219 -19.50 -2.73 4.47
CA VAL A 219 -19.89 -3.58 5.61
C VAL A 219 -18.68 -3.77 6.50
N SER A 220 -18.73 -3.22 7.71
CA SER A 220 -17.65 -3.29 8.70
C SER A 220 -18.07 -4.14 9.89
N ALA A 221 -17.33 -5.21 10.16
CA ALA A 221 -17.57 -6.09 11.29
C ALA A 221 -16.42 -6.01 12.31
N SER A 222 -16.78 -5.87 13.59
CA SER A 222 -15.81 -5.97 14.70
C SER A 222 -15.54 -7.44 15.01
N ILE A 223 -14.28 -7.84 14.90
CA ILE A 223 -13.82 -9.23 15.05
C ILE A 223 -13.17 -9.40 16.42
N MET A 224 -13.69 -10.35 17.20
CA MET A 224 -13.17 -10.64 18.54
C MET A 224 -11.68 -10.96 18.51
N ASN A 225 -10.96 -10.43 19.49
CA ASN A 225 -9.49 -10.45 19.52
C ASN A 225 -8.86 -11.85 19.44
N ASP A 226 -9.53 -12.86 19.99
CA ASP A 226 -9.16 -14.28 20.00
C ASP A 226 -9.40 -15.00 18.66
N HIS A 227 -10.26 -14.44 17.79
CA HIS A 227 -10.55 -14.98 16.46
C HIS A 227 -9.77 -14.29 15.33
N VAL A 228 -9.05 -13.20 15.64
CA VAL A 228 -8.26 -12.45 14.63
C VAL A 228 -7.23 -13.35 13.96
N GLU A 229 -6.47 -14.13 14.72
CA GLU A 229 -5.41 -15.00 14.18
C GLU A 229 -5.98 -16.07 13.23
N GLU A 230 -7.06 -16.73 13.65
CA GLU A 230 -7.75 -17.73 12.82
C GLU A 230 -8.25 -17.12 11.51
N LEU A 231 -8.92 -15.96 11.56
CA LEU A 231 -9.43 -15.30 10.36
C LEU A 231 -8.32 -14.83 9.42
N VAL A 232 -7.21 -14.32 9.96
CA VAL A 232 -6.07 -13.89 9.15
C VAL A 232 -5.46 -15.05 8.38
N LEU A 233 -5.27 -16.19 9.05
CA LEU A 233 -4.78 -17.42 8.41
C LEU A 233 -5.75 -17.91 7.34
N ASN A 234 -7.03 -17.95 7.66
CA ASN A 234 -8.04 -18.58 6.84
C ASN A 234 -8.46 -17.74 5.62
N LEU A 235 -8.58 -16.42 5.77
CA LEU A 235 -8.94 -15.51 4.69
C LEU A 235 -7.73 -15.12 3.84
N PHE A 236 -6.61 -14.77 4.48
CA PHE A 236 -5.46 -14.16 3.79
C PHE A 236 -4.28 -15.13 3.61
N GLY A 237 -4.32 -16.32 4.22
CA GLY A 237 -3.19 -17.26 4.17
C GLY A 237 -1.96 -16.76 4.94
N LEU A 238 -2.13 -15.77 5.83
CA LEU A 238 -1.04 -15.18 6.58
C LEU A 238 -1.02 -15.75 8.00
N ARG A 239 0.16 -16.09 8.50
CA ARG A 239 0.30 -16.45 9.92
C ARG A 239 0.46 -15.19 10.74
N LEU A 240 -0.47 -14.98 11.66
CA LEU A 240 -0.36 -13.99 12.72
C LEU A 240 0.05 -14.76 13.98
N LYS A 241 0.95 -14.22 14.79
CA LYS A 241 1.28 -14.77 16.11
C LYS A 241 1.08 -13.69 17.14
N THR A 242 0.38 -14.04 18.21
CA THR A 242 0.22 -13.15 19.36
C THR A 242 1.30 -13.50 20.40
N GLU A 243 2.25 -12.58 20.63
CA GLU A 243 3.30 -12.71 21.65
C GLU A 243 3.13 -11.60 22.70
N GLY A 244 2.71 -11.98 23.91
CA GLY A 244 2.49 -11.02 24.99
C GLY A 244 1.33 -10.08 24.69
N LEU A 245 1.60 -8.78 24.53
CA LEU A 245 0.61 -7.75 24.21
C LEU A 245 0.52 -7.44 22.71
N PHE A 246 1.43 -7.98 21.90
CA PHE A 246 1.60 -7.58 20.51
C PHE A 246 1.28 -8.72 19.54
N ARG A 247 0.85 -8.34 18.34
CA ARG A 247 0.67 -9.25 17.20
C ARG A 247 1.80 -9.07 16.20
N GLU A 248 2.30 -10.18 15.67
CA GLU A 248 3.37 -10.22 14.68
C GLU A 248 2.94 -11.05 13.48
N PHE A 249 3.20 -10.57 12.27
CA PHE A 249 3.10 -11.42 11.08
C PHE A 249 4.32 -12.30 10.96
N ILE A 250 4.09 -13.58 10.73
CA ILE A 250 5.10 -14.57 10.41
C ILE A 250 5.01 -14.83 8.90
N ILE A 251 5.87 -14.18 8.14
CA ILE A 251 5.94 -14.38 6.69
C ILE A 251 6.96 -15.50 6.42
N PRO A 252 6.54 -16.65 5.88
CA PRO A 252 7.50 -17.66 5.45
C PRO A 252 8.42 -17.06 4.40
N PRO A 253 9.73 -17.40 4.43
CA PRO A 253 10.62 -16.99 3.36
C PRO A 253 10.04 -17.49 2.04
N VAL A 254 9.96 -16.59 1.05
CA VAL A 254 9.53 -16.94 -0.31
C VAL A 254 10.61 -17.86 -0.87
N THR A 255 10.41 -19.15 -0.65
CA THR A 255 11.25 -20.18 -1.20
C THR A 255 10.53 -20.66 -2.45
N ASN A 256 11.19 -20.57 -3.62
CA ASN A 256 10.71 -21.16 -4.87
C ASN A 256 10.78 -22.71 -4.84
N ILE A 257 10.69 -23.28 -3.64
CA ILE A 257 10.84 -24.71 -3.42
C ILE A 257 9.48 -25.32 -3.66
N SER A 258 9.44 -26.26 -4.60
CA SER A 258 8.25 -27.04 -4.92
C SER A 258 7.67 -27.64 -3.64
N PRO A 259 6.34 -27.66 -3.42
CA PRO A 259 5.71 -28.21 -2.22
C PRO A 259 6.08 -29.69 -1.93
N GLU A 260 6.70 -30.36 -2.88
CA GLU A 260 7.12 -31.77 -2.84
C GLU A 260 8.49 -31.95 -2.17
N ASP A 261 9.31 -30.90 -2.19
CA ASP A 261 10.60 -30.85 -1.49
C ASP A 261 10.37 -30.32 -0.08
N SER A 262 10.04 -31.24 0.82
CA SER A 262 9.83 -30.99 2.26
C SER A 262 11.13 -30.60 2.99
N VAL A 263 11.76 -29.51 2.56
CA VAL A 263 12.85 -28.89 3.30
C VAL A 263 12.26 -28.31 4.58
N LYS A 264 12.73 -28.80 5.73
CA LYS A 264 12.40 -28.25 7.05
C LYS A 264 12.87 -26.80 7.09
N ILE A 265 11.96 -25.86 6.86
CA ILE A 265 12.25 -24.43 6.99
C ILE A 265 12.47 -24.15 8.47
N HIS A 266 13.71 -23.79 8.80
CA HIS A 266 14.08 -23.43 10.16
C HIS A 266 13.34 -22.14 10.62
N PRO A 267 12.83 -22.10 11.86
CA PRO A 267 12.10 -20.94 12.41
C PRO A 267 12.86 -19.62 12.40
N GLU A 268 14.20 -19.64 12.35
CA GLU A 268 15.02 -18.43 12.25
C GLU A 268 14.87 -17.66 10.93
N HIS A 269 14.30 -18.24 9.87
CA HIS A 269 14.21 -17.59 8.55
C HIS A 269 12.91 -16.82 8.30
N PHE A 270 12.03 -16.71 9.29
CA PHE A 270 10.76 -16.00 9.14
C PHE A 270 10.94 -14.50 9.37
N VAL A 271 10.39 -13.69 8.46
CA VAL A 271 10.35 -12.24 8.64
C VAL A 271 9.20 -11.91 9.59
N LYS A 272 9.55 -11.48 10.81
CA LYS A 272 8.61 -10.94 11.79
C LYS A 272 8.37 -9.46 11.50
N ILE A 273 7.12 -9.09 11.26
CA ILE A 273 6.72 -7.68 11.06
C ILE A 273 5.78 -7.28 12.20
N ARG A 274 6.12 -6.17 12.88
CA ARG A 274 5.30 -5.49 13.90
C ARG A 274 4.81 -4.13 13.39
N PRO A 275 3.66 -4.03 12.72
CA PRO A 275 3.07 -2.74 12.40
C PRO A 275 2.25 -2.23 13.60
N GLU A 276 2.19 -0.90 13.80
CA GLU A 276 1.38 -0.27 14.84
C GLU A 276 -0.11 -0.54 14.65
N ASP A 277 -0.59 -0.49 13.42
CA ASP A 277 -1.85 -1.06 12.95
C ASP A 277 -1.62 -1.60 11.53
N SER A 278 -2.13 -2.79 11.26
CA SER A 278 -1.89 -3.47 9.98
C SER A 278 -3.16 -3.54 9.17
N VAL A 279 -3.16 -3.00 7.96
CA VAL A 279 -4.22 -3.24 6.99
C VAL A 279 -3.74 -4.31 6.01
N ILE A 280 -4.46 -5.42 5.96
CA ILE A 280 -4.21 -6.49 4.99
C ILE A 280 -5.40 -6.60 4.03
N SER A 281 -5.12 -6.87 2.76
CA SER A 281 -6.11 -7.02 1.69
C SER A 281 -5.67 -8.14 0.73
N GLY A 282 -6.54 -8.53 -0.20
CA GLY A 282 -6.24 -9.57 -1.19
C GLY A 282 -6.69 -10.96 -0.76
N VAL A 283 -8.01 -11.16 -0.67
CA VAL A 283 -8.63 -12.45 -0.32
C VAL A 283 -8.94 -13.26 -1.59
N ARG A 284 -8.71 -14.59 -1.53
CA ARG A 284 -9.06 -15.53 -2.61
C ARG A 284 -10.53 -15.92 -2.57
N ASP A 285 -11.13 -16.19 -3.73
CA ASP A 285 -12.57 -16.49 -3.87
C ASP A 285 -12.98 -17.72 -3.08
N GLU A 286 -12.13 -18.76 -3.05
CA GLU A 286 -12.36 -19.97 -2.27
C GLU A 286 -12.39 -19.67 -0.77
N ALA A 287 -11.53 -18.75 -0.32
CA ALA A 287 -11.49 -18.32 1.07
C ALA A 287 -12.72 -17.46 1.43
N VAL A 288 -13.15 -16.56 0.54
CA VAL A 288 -14.41 -15.80 0.71
C VAL A 288 -15.59 -16.76 0.83
N GLN A 289 -15.71 -17.73 -0.09
CA GLN A 289 -16.82 -18.68 -0.08
C GLN A 289 -16.85 -19.50 1.21
N LYS A 290 -15.68 -19.99 1.64
CA LYS A 290 -15.53 -20.88 2.79
C LYS A 290 -15.76 -20.16 4.12
N PHE A 291 -15.29 -18.92 4.25
CA PHE A 291 -15.26 -18.22 5.54
C PHE A 291 -16.26 -17.07 5.67
N LEU A 292 -16.56 -16.35 4.58
CA LEU A 292 -17.58 -15.30 4.58
C LEU A 292 -18.94 -15.81 4.10
N GLY A 293 -18.95 -16.82 3.23
CA GLY A 293 -20.16 -17.48 2.74
C GLY A 293 -20.45 -17.19 1.26
N ARG A 294 -21.39 -17.96 0.70
CA ARG A 294 -21.74 -17.87 -0.73
C ARG A 294 -22.36 -16.52 -1.12
N LYS A 295 -23.23 -15.96 -0.27
CA LYS A 295 -23.89 -14.67 -0.56
C LYS A 295 -22.89 -13.53 -0.62
N ILE A 296 -21.93 -13.49 0.31
CA ILE A 296 -20.85 -12.50 0.28
C ILE A 296 -19.99 -12.68 -0.96
N LEU A 297 -19.60 -13.92 -1.31
CA LEU A 297 -18.86 -14.15 -2.55
C LEU A 297 -19.62 -13.63 -3.77
N GLN A 298 -20.91 -13.95 -3.88
CA GLN A 298 -21.75 -13.51 -4.99
C GLN A 298 -21.82 -11.98 -5.06
N ALA A 299 -22.09 -11.32 -3.93
CA ALA A 299 -22.12 -9.86 -3.83
C ALA A 299 -20.77 -9.19 -4.21
N VAL A 300 -19.66 -9.84 -3.88
CA VAL A 300 -18.30 -9.41 -4.25
C VAL A 300 -17.97 -9.74 -5.71
N VAL A 301 -18.60 -10.72 -6.34
CA VAL A 301 -18.37 -11.01 -7.77
C VAL A 301 -19.18 -10.08 -8.65
N GLU A 302 -20.42 -9.78 -8.26
CA GLU A 302 -21.38 -9.00 -9.06
C GLU A 302 -21.17 -7.48 -9.03
N SER A 303 -20.40 -6.95 -8.08
CA SER A 303 -20.26 -5.50 -7.98
C SER A 303 -19.31 -4.91 -9.02
N ALA A 304 -19.70 -3.78 -9.63
CA ALA A 304 -19.01 -3.12 -10.75
C ALA A 304 -17.48 -2.99 -10.61
N LYS A 305 -16.98 -2.67 -9.41
CA LYS A 305 -15.53 -2.57 -9.13
C LYS A 305 -14.76 -3.91 -9.36
N ARG A 306 -15.42 -5.04 -9.62
CA ARG A 306 -14.80 -6.35 -9.88
C ARG A 306 -14.46 -6.46 -11.36
N GLU A 307 -15.34 -5.93 -12.18
CA GLU A 307 -15.12 -5.76 -13.60
C GLU A 307 -13.89 -4.86 -13.82
N GLU A 308 -13.78 -3.77 -13.05
CA GLU A 308 -12.61 -2.89 -13.03
C GLU A 308 -11.32 -3.64 -12.63
N GLU A 309 -11.31 -4.33 -11.47
CA GLU A 309 -10.15 -5.14 -11.05
C GLU A 309 -9.74 -6.19 -12.10
N THR A 310 -10.73 -6.80 -12.74
CA THR A 310 -10.50 -7.83 -13.78
C THR A 310 -9.91 -7.19 -15.04
N THR A 311 -10.38 -6.00 -15.41
CA THR A 311 -9.87 -5.22 -16.54
C THR A 311 -8.45 -4.74 -16.30
N GLU A 312 -8.12 -4.35 -15.07
CA GLU A 312 -6.78 -3.96 -14.65
C GLU A 312 -5.80 -5.15 -14.52
N GLY A 313 -6.29 -6.39 -14.64
CA GLY A 313 -5.49 -7.60 -14.45
C GLY A 313 -5.08 -7.84 -13.00
N THR A 314 -5.67 -7.13 -12.05
CA THR A 314 -5.37 -7.26 -10.62
C THR A 314 -6.11 -8.48 -10.06
N ARG A 315 -5.38 -9.59 -9.86
CA ARG A 315 -5.97 -10.84 -9.34
C ARG A 315 -6.38 -10.76 -7.86
N LEU A 316 -5.84 -9.81 -7.09
CA LEU A 316 -6.11 -9.65 -5.66
C LEU A 316 -7.25 -8.67 -5.42
N LYS A 317 -8.33 -9.16 -4.80
CA LYS A 317 -9.51 -8.37 -4.45
C LYS A 317 -9.16 -7.40 -3.33
N HIS A 318 -9.13 -6.10 -3.63
CA HIS A 318 -8.94 -5.04 -2.63
C HIS A 318 -10.24 -4.71 -1.89
N ARG A 319 -11.33 -5.42 -2.21
CA ARG A 319 -12.67 -5.25 -1.64
C ARG A 319 -12.85 -5.81 -0.23
N ILE A 320 -12.01 -6.75 0.17
CA ILE A 320 -12.03 -7.30 1.52
C ILE A 320 -10.70 -6.95 2.15
N GLN A 321 -10.77 -6.16 3.21
CA GLN A 321 -9.61 -5.75 3.98
C GLN A 321 -9.85 -6.00 5.46
N MET A 322 -8.78 -6.27 6.18
CA MET A 322 -8.83 -6.42 7.63
C MET A 322 -7.84 -5.47 8.27
N VAL A 323 -8.32 -4.65 9.20
CA VAL A 323 -7.51 -3.85 10.11
C VAL A 323 -7.22 -4.68 11.35
N ILE A 324 -5.94 -4.91 11.62
CA ILE A 324 -5.45 -5.70 12.73
C ILE A 324 -4.68 -4.77 13.65
N PRO A 325 -5.22 -4.48 14.84
CA PRO A 325 -4.52 -3.62 15.77
C PRO A 325 -3.28 -4.33 16.32
N SER A 326 -2.21 -3.57 16.56
CA SER A 326 -0.98 -4.11 17.17
C SER A 326 -1.23 -4.76 18.52
N ARG A 327 -2.10 -4.16 19.34
CA ARG A 327 -2.42 -4.66 20.67
C ARG A 327 -3.44 -5.79 20.59
N ASN A 328 -3.13 -6.92 21.22
CA ASN A 328 -4.03 -8.07 21.28
C ASN A 328 -5.25 -7.87 22.19
N SER A 329 -5.30 -6.79 22.95
CA SER A 329 -6.48 -6.37 23.72
C SER A 329 -7.56 -5.72 22.85
N HIS A 330 -7.26 -5.43 21.59
CA HIS A 330 -8.19 -4.79 20.65
C HIS A 330 -8.68 -5.78 19.59
N ASP A 331 -9.94 -5.58 19.21
CA ASP A 331 -10.61 -6.33 18.16
C ASP A 331 -10.05 -5.98 16.79
N GLY A 332 -10.06 -6.97 15.90
CA GLY A 332 -9.87 -6.68 14.49
C GLY A 332 -11.10 -5.97 13.91
N ARG A 333 -10.93 -5.37 12.73
CA ARG A 333 -12.04 -4.88 11.92
C ARG A 333 -11.96 -5.50 10.54
N LEU A 334 -13.02 -6.19 10.11
CA LEU A 334 -13.14 -6.72 8.76
C LEU A 334 -14.06 -5.80 7.96
N ASP A 335 -13.53 -5.21 6.90
CA ASP A 335 -14.24 -4.29 6.02
C ASP A 335 -14.47 -4.98 4.66
N ILE A 336 -15.72 -4.99 4.21
CA ILE A 336 -16.17 -5.59 2.94
C ILE A 336 -16.83 -4.50 2.11
N VAL A 337 -16.24 -4.19 0.96
CA VAL A 337 -16.76 -3.22 0.00
C VAL A 337 -17.58 -3.94 -1.06
N LEU A 338 -18.84 -3.52 -1.21
CA LEU A 338 -19.84 -4.09 -2.10
C LEU A 338 -20.41 -3.01 -3.03
N GLY A 339 -21.11 -3.47 -4.07
CA GLY A 339 -21.94 -2.59 -4.90
C GLY A 339 -23.20 -2.16 -4.14
N LEU A 340 -23.81 -1.05 -4.56
CA LEU A 340 -24.99 -0.48 -3.90
C LEU A 340 -26.15 -1.47 -3.82
N GLU A 341 -26.51 -2.11 -4.94
CA GLU A 341 -27.63 -3.07 -5.01
C GLU A 341 -27.40 -4.27 -4.09
N GLN A 342 -26.20 -4.85 -4.14
CA GLN A 342 -25.82 -5.98 -3.30
C GLN A 342 -25.79 -5.58 -1.82
N GLY A 343 -25.31 -4.36 -1.52
CA GLY A 343 -25.31 -3.79 -0.19
C GLY A 343 -26.72 -3.66 0.40
N TRP A 344 -27.66 -3.13 -0.39
CA TRP A 344 -29.07 -3.03 0.00
C TRP A 344 -29.71 -4.40 0.24
N ALA A 345 -29.45 -5.36 -0.65
CA ALA A 345 -29.97 -6.72 -0.52
C ALA A 345 -29.47 -7.37 0.79
N LEU A 346 -28.16 -7.28 1.08
CA LEU A 346 -27.60 -7.80 2.32
C LEU A 346 -28.11 -7.05 3.56
N HIS A 347 -28.25 -5.72 3.46
CA HIS A 347 -28.79 -4.91 4.55
C HIS A 347 -30.23 -5.34 4.89
N ALA A 348 -31.10 -5.52 3.90
CA ALA A 348 -32.47 -5.96 4.11
C ALA A 348 -32.56 -7.34 4.78
N GLU A 349 -31.62 -8.25 4.48
CA GLU A 349 -31.56 -9.56 5.14
C GLU A 349 -31.06 -9.50 6.59
N MET A 350 -30.08 -8.64 6.88
CA MET A 350 -29.52 -8.49 8.23
C MET A 350 -30.43 -7.68 9.15
N PHE A 351 -31.10 -6.67 8.60
CA PHE A 351 -31.97 -5.72 9.29
C PHE A 351 -33.41 -5.84 8.76
N PRO A 352 -34.07 -7.00 8.92
CA PRO A 352 -35.44 -7.16 8.47
C PRO A 352 -36.32 -6.18 9.26
N THR A 353 -37.08 -5.37 8.53
CA THR A 353 -38.10 -4.52 9.16
C THR A 353 -39.17 -5.43 9.77
N PRO A 354 -39.57 -5.20 11.03
CA PRO A 354 -40.63 -5.97 11.63
C PRO A 354 -41.89 -5.79 10.78
N LYS A 355 -42.38 -6.89 10.19
CA LYS A 355 -43.54 -6.93 9.29
C LYS A 355 -44.83 -6.37 9.90
N SER A 356 -44.86 -6.08 11.21
CA SER A 356 -46.05 -5.69 11.96
C SER A 356 -46.29 -4.19 12.11
N LEU A 357 -45.48 -3.29 11.52
CA LEU A 357 -45.65 -1.84 11.73
C LEU A 357 -45.71 -0.96 10.48
N PHE A 358 -45.40 -1.48 9.29
CA PHE A 358 -45.43 -0.68 8.06
C PHE A 358 -46.09 -1.47 6.92
N SER A 359 -47.42 -1.48 6.88
CA SER A 359 -48.17 -1.58 5.63
C SER A 359 -48.13 -0.21 4.94
N PHE A 360 -46.93 0.30 4.63
CA PHE A 360 -46.83 1.45 3.75
C PHE A 360 -46.87 0.93 2.31
N HIS A 361 -48.00 1.22 1.66
CA HIS A 361 -48.11 1.18 0.21
C HIS A 361 -47.00 2.05 -0.39
N TYR A 362 -45.91 1.44 -0.83
CA TYR A 362 -45.08 2.05 -1.87
C TYR A 362 -45.88 1.94 -3.18
N PRO A 363 -46.09 3.06 -3.89
CA PRO A 363 -46.71 3.01 -5.21
C PRO A 363 -45.78 2.28 -6.18
N PRO A 364 -46.31 1.48 -7.10
CA PRO A 364 -45.51 0.78 -8.07
C PRO A 364 -44.96 1.76 -9.12
N THR A 365 -43.74 1.47 -9.56
CA THR A 365 -43.19 1.75 -10.89
C THR A 365 -42.94 3.21 -11.28
N PHE A 366 -41.64 3.56 -11.33
CA PHE A 366 -41.11 4.34 -12.45
C PHE A 366 -41.33 3.54 -13.74
N ALA A 367 -42.47 3.76 -14.38
CA ALA A 367 -42.66 3.35 -15.76
C ALA A 367 -41.74 4.21 -16.63
N LYS A 368 -40.99 3.53 -17.49
CA LYS A 368 -40.20 4.13 -18.57
C LYS A 368 -41.13 4.94 -19.47
N GLU A 369 -41.01 6.26 -19.46
CA GLU A 369 -41.41 7.09 -20.60
C GLU A 369 -40.17 7.29 -21.48
N HIS A 370 -40.06 6.46 -22.52
CA HIS A 370 -39.24 6.76 -23.70
C HIS A 370 -39.94 6.19 -24.92
N GLU A 371 -40.91 6.95 -25.43
CA GLU A 371 -41.32 6.96 -26.83
C GLU A 371 -41.71 8.39 -27.21
N CYS A 372 -40.78 9.10 -27.88
CA CYS A 372 -41.00 10.04 -28.98
C CYS A 372 -39.64 10.41 -29.59
#